data_AF-A0A453T6X7-F1
#
_entry.id   AF-A0A453T6X7-F1
#
_cell.length_a   1.000
_cell.length_b   1.000
_cell.length_c   1.000
_cell.angle_alpha   90.00
_cell.angle_beta   90.00
_cell.angle_gamma   90.00
#
_symmetry.space_group_name_H-M   'P 1'
#
loop_
_entity.id
_entity.type
_entity.pdbx_description
1 polymer ?
#
loop_
_entity_poly.entity_id
_entity_poly.type
_entity_poly.pdbx_seq_one_letter_code
_entity_poly.pdbx_strand_id
1 'polypeptide(L)'
;AVNSEDEWPSKYSKFFVELDDGLEFSFTDKRRFARVRLFDDPETVPPISELGPDALFEPMSVDNFVDSLSRKKIGIKALLLDQSFISGIGNWIADEVLYQSKIHPLQIASSLTRESCEALHQSIQEVTLTLHCFE
;
A
#
# COMPACT_ATOMS: atom_id res chain seq x y z
N ALA A 1 -6.63 5.64 17.50
CA ALA A 1 -7.12 6.80 18.25
C ALA A 1 -6.25 6.98 19.48
N VAL A 2 -5.78 8.20 19.75
CA VAL A 2 -5.07 8.56 21.00
C VAL A 2 -6.14 8.75 22.07
N ASN A 3 -6.05 8.03 23.19
CA ASN A 3 -6.99 8.24 24.30
C ASN A 3 -6.56 9.49 25.08
N SER A 4 -7.52 10.21 25.66
CA SER A 4 -7.25 11.43 26.45
C SER A 4 -6.42 11.19 27.72
N GLU A 5 -6.27 9.92 28.12
CA GLU A 5 -5.47 9.51 29.29
C GLU A 5 -4.04 9.07 28.90
N ASP A 6 -3.73 8.98 27.61
CA ASP A 6 -2.40 8.61 27.15
C ASP A 6 -1.39 9.73 27.41
N GLU A 7 -0.19 9.36 27.85
CA GLU A 7 0.94 10.29 28.00
C GLU A 7 1.20 11.02 26.67
N TRP A 8 1.19 12.36 26.72
CA TRP A 8 1.40 13.22 25.55
C TRP A 8 2.49 14.27 25.81
N PRO A 9 3.53 14.38 24.96
CA PRO A 9 3.80 13.51 23.81
C PRO A 9 4.13 12.08 24.24
N SER A 10 3.67 11.09 23.47
CA SER A 10 3.93 9.69 23.80
C SER A 10 5.42 9.38 23.92
N LYS A 11 5.82 8.55 24.89
CA LYS A 11 7.17 7.97 24.97
C LYS A 11 7.62 7.21 23.70
N TYR A 12 6.67 6.87 22.83
CA TYR A 12 6.96 6.24 21.53
C TYR A 12 7.06 7.25 20.38
N SER A 13 6.94 8.55 20.64
CA SER A 13 7.14 9.59 19.63
C SER A 13 8.54 9.47 19.00
N LYS A 14 8.59 9.76 17.69
CA LYS A 14 9.81 9.79 16.88
C LYS A 14 9.97 11.12 16.17
N PHE A 15 8.86 11.79 15.87
CA PHE A 15 8.82 13.13 15.31
C PHE A 15 7.63 13.85 15.94
N PHE A 16 7.88 14.98 16.59
CA PHE A 16 6.89 15.80 17.26
C PHE A 16 7.09 17.24 16.81
N VAL A 17 6.00 17.92 16.48
CA VAL A 17 5.98 19.34 16.15
C VAL A 17 4.77 19.99 16.81
N GLU A 18 4.99 21.21 17.29
CA GLU A 18 3.94 22.13 17.75
C GLU A 18 3.85 23.25 16.72
N LEU A 19 2.64 23.52 16.24
CA LEU A 19 2.35 24.58 15.28
C LEU A 19 2.14 25.92 16.02
N ASP A 20 2.15 27.01 15.27
CA ASP A 20 2.03 28.37 15.81
C ASP A 20 0.66 28.68 16.42
N ASP A 21 -0.38 27.96 16.02
CA ASP A 21 -1.73 28.01 16.60
C ASP A 21 -1.90 27.10 17.84
N GLY A 22 -0.82 26.43 18.27
CA GLY A 22 -0.81 25.50 19.41
C GLY A 22 -1.28 24.09 19.06
N LEU A 23 -1.54 23.77 17.78
CA LEU A 23 -1.84 22.40 17.37
C LEU A 23 -0.58 21.53 17.43
N GLU A 24 -0.69 20.35 18.03
CA GLU A 24 0.42 19.43 18.18
C GLU A 24 0.27 18.21 17.26
N PHE A 25 1.36 17.81 16.58
CA PHE A 25 1.43 16.60 15.76
C PHE A 25 2.56 15.70 16.24
N SER A 26 2.28 14.39 16.30
CA SER A 26 3.26 13.39 16.74
C SER A 26 3.17 12.13 15.88
N PHE A 27 4.27 11.78 15.21
CA PHE A 27 4.45 10.47 14.60
C PHE A 27 5.06 9.52 15.63
N THR A 28 4.32 8.46 15.97
CA THR A 28 4.73 7.47 16.99
C THR A 28 5.05 6.13 16.35
N ASP A 29 6.09 5.47 16.87
CA ASP A 29 6.44 4.11 16.45
C ASP A 29 6.99 3.32 17.65
N LYS A 30 6.13 2.47 18.20
CA LYS A 30 6.46 1.58 19.33
C LYS A 30 7.41 0.45 18.93
N ARG A 31 7.35 -0.01 17.67
CA ARG A 31 8.12 -1.16 17.17
C ARG A 31 9.47 -0.76 16.58
N ARG A 32 9.68 0.53 16.32
CA ARG A 32 10.91 1.13 15.77
C ARG A 32 11.28 0.58 14.38
N PHE A 33 10.28 0.29 13.55
CA PHE A 33 10.44 -0.14 12.17
C PHE A 33 10.28 1.01 11.17
N ALA A 34 9.62 2.09 11.55
CA ALA A 34 9.44 3.26 10.72
C ALA A 34 10.76 4.00 10.47
N ARG A 35 10.77 4.79 9.39
CA ARG A 35 11.85 5.69 9.03
C ARG A 35 11.25 7.07 8.82
N VAL A 36 11.74 8.05 9.59
CA VAL A 36 11.46 9.47 9.37
C VAL A 36 12.69 10.05 8.68
N ARG A 37 12.50 10.72 7.55
CA ARG A 37 13.57 11.31 6.74
C ARG A 37 13.13 12.71 6.30
N LEU A 38 14.11 13.59 6.08
CA LEU A 38 13.90 14.92 5.56
C LEU A 38 14.71 15.04 4.27
N PHE A 39 14.04 15.39 3.18
CA PHE A 39 14.61 15.60 1.86
C PHE A 39 14.04 16.88 1.27
N ASP A 40 14.77 17.52 0.37
CA ASP A 40 14.27 18.69 -0.37
C ASP A 40 13.16 18.30 -1.35
N ASP A 41 13.33 17.16 -2.03
CA ASP A 41 12.36 16.55 -2.93
C ASP A 41 12.27 15.04 -2.66
N PRO A 42 11.29 14.57 -1.86
CA PRO A 42 11.15 13.16 -1.51
C PRO A 42 10.81 12.24 -2.69
N GLU A 43 10.13 12.73 -3.73
CA GLU A 43 9.65 11.90 -4.85
C GLU A 43 10.79 11.44 -5.75
N THR A 44 11.86 12.22 -5.82
CA THR A 44 13.03 11.92 -6.67
C THR A 44 14.05 10.98 -6.04
N VAL A 45 13.86 10.58 -4.77
CA VAL A 45 14.82 9.77 -4.02
C VAL A 45 14.21 8.47 -3.45
N PRO A 46 15.00 7.39 -3.30
CA PRO A 46 14.50 6.17 -2.67
C PRO A 46 14.06 6.39 -1.21
N PRO A 47 12.94 5.78 -0.78
CA PRO A 47 12.24 4.70 -1.45
C PRO A 47 11.12 5.15 -2.41
N ILE A 48 10.72 6.43 -2.40
CA ILE A 48 9.53 6.88 -3.14
C ILE A 48 9.76 6.79 -4.65
N SER A 49 10.95 7.16 -5.13
CA SER A 49 11.32 7.06 -6.54
C SER A 49 11.33 5.64 -7.11
N GLU A 50 11.30 4.61 -6.27
CA GLU A 50 11.34 3.20 -6.65
C GLU A 50 9.95 2.53 -6.57
N LEU A 51 8.92 3.27 -6.15
CA LEU A 51 7.57 2.77 -6.09
C LEU A 51 7.00 2.57 -7.50
N GLY A 52 6.19 1.53 -7.63
CA GLY A 52 5.29 1.36 -8.76
C GLY A 52 4.12 2.34 -8.68
N PRO A 53 3.17 2.27 -9.64
CA PRO A 53 1.97 3.09 -9.59
C PRO A 53 1.18 2.87 -8.30
N ASP A 54 0.63 3.95 -7.74
CA ASP A 54 -0.24 3.87 -6.57
C ASP A 54 -1.57 3.18 -6.89
N ALA A 55 -1.96 2.21 -6.05
CA ALA A 55 -3.16 1.41 -6.27
C ALA A 55 -4.47 2.23 -6.31
N LEU A 56 -4.52 3.38 -5.63
CA LEU A 56 -5.70 4.24 -5.56
C LEU A 56 -5.61 5.42 -6.54
N PHE A 57 -4.48 6.13 -6.52
CA PHE A 57 -4.33 7.39 -7.25
C PHE A 57 -3.86 7.20 -8.70
N GLU A 58 -3.17 6.10 -9.00
CA GLU A 58 -2.63 5.81 -10.33
C GLU A 58 -2.99 4.39 -10.81
N PRO A 59 -4.29 4.01 -10.82
CA PRO A 59 -4.68 2.66 -11.16
C PRO A 59 -4.30 2.33 -12.60
N MET A 60 -3.57 1.23 -12.78
CA MET A 60 -3.26 0.70 -14.11
C MET A 60 -4.55 0.43 -14.90
N SER A 61 -4.52 0.59 -16.22
CA SER A 61 -5.59 0.05 -17.07
C SER A 61 -5.60 -1.48 -16.98
N VAL A 62 -6.77 -2.08 -17.22
CA VAL A 62 -6.93 -3.54 -17.24
C VAL A 62 -5.93 -4.20 -18.19
N ASP A 63 -5.78 -3.67 -19.41
CA ASP A 63 -4.85 -4.22 -20.40
C ASP A 63 -3.40 -4.17 -19.92
N ASN A 64 -2.96 -3.03 -19.37
CA ASN A 64 -1.61 -2.88 -18.83
C ASN A 64 -1.39 -3.83 -17.63
N PHE A 65 -2.40 -4.01 -16.79
CA PHE A 65 -2.35 -4.92 -15.66
C PHE A 65 -2.17 -6.37 -16.13
N VAL A 66 -3.01 -6.84 -17.05
CA VAL A 66 -2.93 -8.19 -17.65
C VAL A 66 -1.55 -8.41 -18.28
N ASP A 67 -1.08 -7.47 -19.10
CA ASP A 67 0.21 -7.55 -19.77
C ASP A 67 1.38 -7.58 -18.78
N SER A 68 1.30 -6.79 -17.71
CA SER A 68 2.34 -6.74 -16.68
C SER A 68 2.46 -8.06 -15.90
N LEU A 69 1.33 -8.74 -15.63
CA LEU A 69 1.29 -10.02 -14.94
C LEU A 69 1.81 -11.18 -15.80
N SER A 70 1.57 -11.13 -17.12
CA SER A 70 1.96 -12.19 -18.07
C SER A 70 3.46 -12.51 -18.06
N ARG A 71 4.30 -11.54 -17.64
CA ARG A 71 5.76 -11.67 -17.63
C ARG A 71 6.32 -12.11 -16.27
N LYS A 72 5.48 -12.21 -15.23
CA LYS A 72 5.92 -12.40 -13.84
C LYS A 72 5.80 -13.87 -13.43
N LYS A 73 6.94 -14.52 -13.20
CA LYS A 73 7.04 -15.94 -12.80
C LYS A 73 7.10 -16.14 -11.28
N ILE A 74 6.43 -15.28 -10.53
CA ILE A 74 6.36 -15.34 -9.07
C ILE A 74 4.91 -15.53 -8.61
N GLY A 75 4.72 -15.96 -7.37
CA GLY A 75 3.37 -16.10 -6.79
C GLY A 75 2.66 -14.75 -6.72
N ILE A 76 1.38 -14.72 -7.05
CA ILE A 76 0.60 -13.49 -7.18
C ILE A 76 0.56 -12.68 -5.88
N LYS A 77 0.46 -13.33 -4.70
CA LYS A 77 0.50 -12.61 -3.42
C LYS A 77 1.83 -11.91 -3.20
N ALA A 78 2.94 -12.58 -3.54
CA ALA A 78 4.26 -11.98 -3.39
C ALA A 78 4.44 -10.78 -4.33
N LEU A 79 3.89 -10.86 -5.55
CA LEU A 79 3.91 -9.75 -6.51
C LEU A 79 3.06 -8.55 -6.03
N LEU A 80 1.88 -8.80 -5.46
CA LEU A 80 1.03 -7.72 -4.94
C LEU A 80 1.65 -7.00 -3.73
N LEU A 81 2.54 -7.65 -2.98
CA LEU A 81 3.26 -7.03 -1.87
C LEU A 81 4.53 -6.29 -2.31
N ASP A 82 4.94 -6.44 -3.57
CA ASP A 82 6.08 -5.75 -4.15
C ASP A 82 5.69 -4.30 -4.47
N GLN A 83 6.17 -3.37 -3.64
CA GLN A 83 5.87 -1.95 -3.76
C GLN A 83 6.42 -1.31 -5.04
N SER A 84 7.36 -1.97 -5.74
CA SER A 84 7.85 -1.53 -7.06
C SER A 84 6.93 -1.94 -8.21
N PHE A 85 6.02 -2.90 -7.97
CA PHE A 85 5.02 -3.32 -8.96
C PHE A 85 3.73 -2.52 -8.82
N ILE A 86 3.23 -2.40 -7.59
CA ILE A 86 2.06 -1.60 -7.24
C ILE A 86 2.22 -1.17 -5.77
N SER A 87 2.14 0.13 -5.48
CA SER A 87 2.29 0.63 -4.12
C SER A 87 0.95 0.72 -3.40
N GLY A 88 1.00 0.63 -2.07
CA GLY A 88 -0.19 0.76 -1.20
C GLY A 88 -0.88 -0.56 -0.87
N ILE A 89 -0.54 -1.67 -1.53
CA ILE A 89 -1.08 -2.99 -1.18
C ILE A 89 -0.22 -3.64 -0.08
N GLY A 90 -0.84 -3.78 1.10
CA GLY A 90 -0.27 -4.51 2.24
C GLY A 90 -0.80 -5.94 2.37
N ASN A 91 -0.33 -6.68 3.39
CA ASN A 91 -0.70 -8.10 3.61
C ASN A 91 -2.21 -8.36 3.61
N TRP A 92 -2.98 -7.56 4.35
CA TRP A 92 -4.42 -7.76 4.46
C TRP A 92 -5.15 -7.45 3.15
N ILE A 93 -4.80 -6.34 2.47
CA ILE A 93 -5.39 -5.99 1.18
C ILE A 93 -5.10 -7.09 0.15
N ALA A 94 -3.85 -7.57 0.09
CA ALA A 94 -3.48 -8.67 -0.80
C ALA A 94 -4.32 -9.92 -0.55
N ASP A 95 -4.57 -10.28 0.72
CA ASP A 95 -5.41 -11.42 1.06
C ASP A 95 -6.88 -11.19 0.67
N GLU A 96 -7.41 -9.99 0.91
CA GLU A 96 -8.79 -9.63 0.59
C GLU A 96 -9.05 -9.67 -0.92
N VAL A 97 -8.20 -9.02 -1.73
CA VAL A 97 -8.40 -8.97 -3.20
C VAL A 97 -8.24 -10.34 -3.84
N LEU A 98 -7.34 -11.18 -3.32
CA LEU A 98 -7.17 -12.56 -3.80
C LEU A 98 -8.34 -13.46 -3.41
N TYR A 99 -8.91 -13.25 -2.22
CA TYR A 99 -10.12 -13.94 -1.80
C TYR A 99 -11.31 -13.58 -2.68
N GLN A 100 -11.58 -12.28 -2.90
CA GLN A 100 -12.69 -11.80 -3.72
C GLN A 100 -12.58 -12.26 -5.19
N SER A 101 -11.36 -12.24 -5.74
CA SER A 101 -11.06 -12.72 -7.10
C SER A 101 -10.92 -14.25 -7.21
N LYS A 102 -11.01 -14.99 -6.09
CA LYS A 102 -10.91 -16.45 -6.02
C LYS A 102 -9.59 -17.01 -6.56
N ILE A 103 -8.50 -16.28 -6.36
CA ILE A 103 -7.15 -16.66 -6.82
C ILE A 103 -6.35 -17.21 -5.64
N HIS A 104 -5.71 -18.36 -5.83
CA HIS A 104 -4.84 -18.92 -4.81
C HIS A 104 -3.57 -18.06 -4.65
N PRO A 105 -3.12 -17.71 -3.44
CA PRO A 105 -2.00 -16.78 -3.23
C PRO A 105 -0.65 -17.26 -3.81
N LEU A 106 -0.47 -18.57 -3.92
CA LEU A 106 0.71 -19.19 -4.53
C LEU A 106 0.59 -19.42 -6.05
N GLN A 107 -0.53 -19.06 -6.66
CA GLN A 107 -0.69 -19.16 -8.11
C GLN A 107 0.31 -18.22 -8.80
N ILE A 108 0.99 -18.72 -9.83
CA ILE A 108 1.98 -17.93 -10.57
C ILE A 108 1.26 -16.84 -11.35
N ALA A 109 1.69 -15.58 -11.21
CA ALA A 109 1.05 -14.43 -11.86
C ALA A 109 0.90 -14.62 -13.38
N SER A 110 1.95 -15.09 -14.06
CA SER A 110 1.92 -15.37 -15.51
C SER A 110 1.02 -16.54 -15.93
N SER A 111 0.47 -17.32 -14.98
CA SER A 111 -0.46 -18.43 -15.26
C SER A 111 -1.93 -18.04 -15.11
N LEU A 112 -2.22 -16.82 -14.69
CA LEU A 112 -3.58 -16.31 -14.58
C LEU A 112 -4.19 -16.14 -15.97
N THR A 113 -5.46 -16.51 -16.11
CA THR A 113 -6.22 -16.20 -17.32
C THR A 113 -6.55 -14.71 -17.35
N ARG A 114 -6.89 -14.19 -18.52
CA ARG A 114 -7.30 -12.79 -18.67
C ARG A 114 -8.49 -12.45 -17.76
N GLU A 115 -9.46 -13.35 -17.67
CA GLU A 115 -10.65 -13.18 -16.85
C GLU A 115 -10.31 -13.14 -15.35
N SER A 116 -9.34 -13.96 -14.91
CA SER A 116 -8.85 -13.89 -13.51
C SER A 116 -8.11 -12.59 -13.24
N CYS A 117 -7.31 -12.10 -14.19
CA CYS A 117 -6.63 -10.81 -14.08
C CYS A 117 -7.63 -9.64 -14.01
N GLU A 118 -8.68 -9.66 -14.83
CA GLU A 118 -9.77 -8.68 -14.82
C GLU A 118 -10.52 -8.67 -13.48
N ALA A 119 -10.87 -9.86 -12.96
CA ALA A 119 -11.51 -9.98 -11.65
C ALA A 119 -10.61 -9.48 -10.50
N LEU A 120 -9.30 -9.78 -10.57
CA LEU A 120 -8.33 -9.28 -9.59
C LEU A 120 -8.19 -7.76 -9.65
N HIS A 121 -8.09 -7.19 -10.86
CA HIS A 121 -7.99 -5.75 -11.09
C HIS A 121 -9.20 -5.02 -10.49
N GLN A 122 -10.42 -5.51 -10.80
CA GLN A 122 -11.65 -4.97 -10.23
C GLN A 122 -11.65 -5.08 -8.70
N SER A 123 -11.26 -6.23 -8.14
CA SER A 123 -11.20 -6.43 -6.68
C SER A 123 -10.24 -5.46 -6.00
N ILE A 124 -9.09 -5.16 -6.62
CA ILE A 124 -8.13 -4.16 -6.11
C ILE A 124 -8.78 -2.78 -6.06
N GLN A 125 -9.46 -2.36 -7.13
CA GLN A 125 -10.14 -1.06 -7.16
C GLN A 125 -11.24 -0.95 -6.11
N GLU A 126 -12.09 -1.98 -5.99
CA GLU A 126 -13.20 -2.00 -5.04
C GLU A 126 -12.72 -1.95 -3.59
N VAL A 127 -11.76 -2.80 -3.21
CA VAL A 127 -11.23 -2.86 -1.84
C VAL A 127 -10.53 -1.56 -1.48
N THR A 128 -9.68 -1.03 -2.37
CA THR A 128 -8.90 0.18 -2.10
C THR A 128 -9.80 1.41 -2.00
N LEU A 129 -10.80 1.54 -2.88
CA LEU A 129 -11.77 2.64 -2.82
C LEU A 129 -12.66 2.55 -1.57
N THR A 130 -13.09 1.33 -1.22
CA THR A 130 -13.93 1.12 -0.02
C THR A 130 -13.20 1.59 1.23
N LEU A 131 -11.91 1.26 1.38
CA LEU A 131 -11.09 1.72 2.50
C LEU A 131 -10.98 3.23 2.57
N HIS A 132 -10.74 3.88 1.43
CA HIS A 132 -10.64 5.34 1.37
C HIS A 132 -11.92 6.04 1.82
N CYS A 133 -13.10 5.47 1.56
CA CYS A 133 -14.38 6.02 2.02
C CYS A 133 -14.64 5.82 3.52
N PHE A 134 -13.89 4.95 4.20
CA PHE A 134 -14.04 4.65 5.63
C PHE A 134 -13.00 5.37 6.52
N GLU A 135 -11.98 6.01 5.94
CA GLU A 135 -11.01 6.89 6.62
C GLU A 135 -11.42 8.37 6.53
#